data_AF-A0A2K9J2V2-F1
#
_entry.id   AF-A0A2K9J2V2-F1
#
_cell.length_a   1.000
_cell.length_b   1.000
_cell.length_c   1.000
_cell.angle_alpha   90.00
_cell.angle_beta   90.00
_cell.angle_gamma   90.00
#
_symmetry.space_group_name_H-M   'P 1'
#
loop_
_entity.id
_entity.type
_entity.pdbx_description
1 polymer ?
#
loop_
_entity_poly.entity_id
_entity_poly.type
_entity_poly.pdbx_seq_one_letter_code
_entity_poly.pdbx_strand_id
1 'polypeptide(L)' 'MRMIRWKEWKKVKTKYKNLIKLGISKGKAWEWANTRKAYWCIAKSPILHREIDTGQT' A
#
# COMPACT_ATOMS: atom_id res chain seq x y z
N MET A 1 -12.35 5.31 -0.49
CA MET A 1 -12.02 4.49 -1.68
C MET A 1 -10.56 3.98 -1.66
N ARG A 2 -10.19 3.10 -0.72
CA ARG A 2 -8.82 2.54 -0.60
C ARG A 2 -8.78 1.02 -0.38
N MET A 3 -9.84 0.45 0.20
CA MET A 3 -10.01 -0.99 0.34
C MET A 3 -10.21 -1.71 -0.99
N ILE A 4 -10.90 -1.08 -1.94
CA ILE A 4 -11.27 -1.70 -3.23
C ILE A 4 -9.99 -2.07 -3.99
N ARG A 5 -9.01 -1.15 -4.08
CA ARG A 5 -7.69 -1.39 -4.67
C ARG A 5 -6.95 -2.56 -4.01
N TRP A 6 -6.98 -2.66 -2.68
CA TRP A 6 -6.36 -3.78 -1.98
C TRP A 6 -7.07 -5.12 -2.24
N LYS A 7 -8.40 -5.08 -2.44
CA LYS A 7 -9.24 -6.23 -2.78
C LYS A 7 -9.03 -6.68 -4.23
N GLU A 8 -8.74 -5.75 -5.13
CA GLU A 8 -8.36 -6.01 -6.53
C GLU A 8 -6.99 -6.70 -6.60
N TRP A 9 -6.05 -6.34 -5.71
CA TRP A 9 -4.71 -6.90 -5.69
C TRP A 9 -4.68 -8.25 -4.98
N LYS A 10 -5.12 -9.32 -5.65
CA LYS A 10 -5.10 -10.68 -5.10
C LYS A 10 -3.69 -11.28 -5.01
N LYS A 11 -2.79 -10.89 -5.92
CA LYS A 11 -1.44 -11.45 -6.03
C LYS A 11 -0.42 -10.62 -5.25
N VAL A 12 0.45 -11.28 -4.48
CA VAL A 12 1.57 -10.65 -3.74
C VAL A 12 2.46 -9.83 -4.68
N LYS A 13 2.81 -10.37 -5.86
CA LYS A 13 3.60 -9.64 -6.87
C LYS A 13 2.95 -8.33 -7.33
N THR A 14 1.62 -8.31 -7.47
CA THR A 14 0.87 -7.11 -7.86
C THR A 14 0.84 -6.10 -6.74
N LYS A 15 0.58 -6.54 -5.50
CA LYS A 15 0.70 -5.68 -4.31
C LYS A 15 2.08 -5.04 -4.21
N TYR A 16 3.13 -5.84 -4.33
CA TYR A 16 4.51 -5.39 -4.28
C TYR A 16 4.83 -4.32 -5.34
N LYS A 17 4.47 -4.57 -6.60
CA LYS A 17 4.69 -3.59 -7.69
C LYS A 17 3.94 -2.29 -7.45
N ASN A 18 2.69 -2.35 -6.99
CA ASN A 18 1.92 -1.16 -6.70
C ASN A 18 2.44 -0.41 -5.47
N LEU A 19 2.88 -1.12 -4.43
CA LEU A 19 3.54 -0.53 -3.25
C LEU A 19 4.83 0.19 -3.63
N ILE A 20 5.64 -0.36 -4.54
CA ILE A 20 6.82 0.34 -5.08
C ILE A 20 6.42 1.56 -5.89
N LYS A 21 5.38 1.46 -6.73
CA LYS A 21 4.86 2.60 -7.51
C LYS A 21 4.36 3.73 -6.62
N LEU A 22 3.90 3.41 -5.41
CA LEU A 22 3.53 4.36 -4.36
C LEU A 22 4.73 4.94 -3.59
N GLY A 23 5.96 4.57 -3.96
CA GLY A 23 7.19 5.10 -3.38
C GLY A 23 7.60 4.46 -2.05
N ILE A 24 7.15 3.23 -1.79
CA ILE A 24 7.58 2.45 -0.61
C ILE A 24 8.89 1.74 -0.94
N SER A 25 9.82 1.74 0.02
CA SER A 25 11.09 1.04 -0.12
C SER A 25 10.88 -0.45 -0.38
N LYS A 26 11.72 -1.06 -1.23
CA LYS A 26 11.57 -2.46 -1.67
C LYS A 26 11.40 -3.45 -0.50
N GLY A 27 12.20 -3.31 0.57
CA GLY A 27 12.11 -4.17 1.75
C GLY A 27 10.74 -4.09 2.45
N LYS A 28 10.26 -2.88 2.74
CA LYS A 28 8.92 -2.68 3.31
C LYS A 28 7.84 -3.12 2.32
N ALA A 29 7.96 -2.80 1.04
CA ALA A 29 6.98 -3.23 0.05
C ALA A 29 6.82 -4.76 0.03
N TRP A 30 7.90 -5.52 0.22
CA TRP A 30 7.87 -6.98 0.28
C TRP A 30 7.19 -7.51 1.55
N GLU A 31 7.55 -6.96 2.71
CA GLU A 31 6.92 -7.28 4.00
C GLU A 31 5.40 -7.02 3.94
N TRP A 32 5.00 -5.88 3.39
CA TRP A 32 3.61 -5.46 3.30
C TRP A 32 2.83 -6.18 2.19
N ALA A 33 3.48 -6.61 1.11
CA ALA A 33 2.83 -7.43 0.11
C ALA A 33 2.47 -8.83 0.65
N ASN A 34 3.29 -9.35 1.57
CA ASN A 34 3.11 -10.67 2.22
C ASN A 34 2.33 -10.61 3.54
N THR A 35 1.94 -9.43 4.01
CA THR A 35 1.23 -9.30 5.28
C THR A 35 -0.14 -9.97 5.23
N ARG A 36 -0.48 -10.68 6.32
CA ARG A 36 -1.80 -11.28 6.55
C ARG A 36 -2.77 -10.31 7.22
N LYS A 37 -2.35 -9.08 7.51
CA LYS A 37 -3.20 -8.04 8.09
C LYS A 37 -4.38 -7.73 7.17
N ALA A 38 -5.56 -7.55 7.76
CA ALA A 38 -6.75 -7.14 7.02
C ALA A 38 -6.53 -5.77 6.37
N TYR A 39 -7.13 -5.57 5.20
CA TYR A 39 -6.98 -4.37 4.38
C TYR A 39 -7.29 -3.06 5.13
N TRP A 40 -8.09 -3.12 6.20
CA TRP A 40 -8.50 -1.95 7.00
C TRP A 40 -7.35 -1.31 7.80
N CYS A 41 -6.36 -2.10 8.20
CA CYS A 41 -5.22 -1.72 9.03
C CYS A 41 -4.14 -1.11 8.14
N ILE A 42 -4.07 -1.63 6.92
CA ILE A 42 -3.18 -1.16 5.86
C ILE A 42 -3.70 0.18 5.32
N ALA A 43 -5.02 0.29 5.14
CA ALA A 43 -5.67 1.54 4.75
C ALA A 43 -5.50 2.66 5.79
N LYS A 44 -5.43 2.35 7.09
CA LYS A 44 -5.13 3.33 8.15
C LYS A 44 -3.64 3.58 8.38
N SER A 45 -2.74 2.81 7.76
CA SER A 45 -1.30 3.01 7.91
C SER A 45 -0.83 4.24 7.11
N PRO A 46 0.20 4.98 7.59
CA PRO A 46 0.74 6.17 6.94
C PRO A 46 1.26 5.92 5.50
N ILE A 47 1.42 4.66 5.14
CA ILE A 47 1.88 4.11 3.87
C ILE A 47 1.01 4.54 2.68
N LEU A 48 -0.31 4.64 2.88
CA LEU A 48 -1.23 5.16 1.87
C LEU A 48 -1.64 6.61 2.14
N HIS A 49 -1.27 7.17 3.31
CA HIS A 49 -1.51 8.58 3.64
C HIS A 49 -0.51 9.50 2.93
N ARG A 50 0.63 8.96 2.50
CA ARG A 50 1.62 9.63 1.65
C ARG A 50 1.10 9.97 0.24
N GLU A 51 -0.04 9.41 -0.19
CA GLU A 51 -0.72 9.84 -1.43
C GLU A 51 -1.37 11.24 -1.30
N ILE A 52 -1.53 11.80 -0.09
CA ILE A 52 -2.25 13.08 0.12
C ILE A 52 -1.31 14.23 0.53
N ASP A 53 0.01 13.99 0.61
CA ASP A 53 0.97 14.99 1.14
C ASP A 53 1.74 15.77 0.06
N THR A 54 1.35 15.68 -1.21
CA THR A 54 1.85 16.64 -2.21
C THR A 54 1.14 17.98 -2.08
N GLY A 55 1.52 18.72 -1.04
CA GLY A 55 1.75 20.16 -1.00
C GLY A 55 0.56 21.11 -1.14
N GLN A 56 0.19 21.76 -0.03
CA GLN A 56 -0.05 23.21 -0.02
C GLN A 56 0.63 23.81 1.22
N THR A 57 1.50 24.79 0.95
CA THR A 57 2.06 25.87 1.79
C THR A 57 1.62 25.99 3.24
#